data_AF-A0A0D3JD72-F1
#
_entry.id   AF-A0A0D3JD72-F1
#
_cell.length_a   1.000
_cell.length_b   1.000
_cell.length_c   1.000
_cell.angle_alpha   90.00
_cell.angle_beta   90.00
_cell.angle_gamma   90.00
#
_symmetry.space_group_name_H-M   'P 1'
#
loop_
_entity.id
_entity.type
_entity.pdbx_description
1 polymer ?
#
loop_
_entity_poly.entity_id
_entity_poly.type
_entity_poly.pdbx_seq_one_letter_code
_entity_poly.pdbx_strand_id
1 'polypeptide(L)'
;MTGSLRYMAPEVALYMPYNRKAEAFSFTSVLYHVLSRRRPFSHLTPELYLDRVCRGDLRCPLGKWPAEVQALMSAGWASEPSQRPDFAQIVSILERALERLSS
;
A
#
# COMPACT_ATOMS: atom_id res chain seq x y z
N MET A 1 -7.46 -4.91 18.83
CA MET A 1 -7.02 -4.77 17.41
C MET A 1 -6.35 -6.05 16.98
N THR A 2 -6.80 -6.70 15.91
CA THR A 2 -6.31 -8.02 15.45
C THR A 2 -5.59 -7.98 14.10
N GLY A 3 -4.92 -6.86 13.78
CA GLY A 3 -4.05 -6.77 12.61
C GLY A 3 -2.77 -5.98 12.92
N SER A 4 -1.75 -6.12 12.08
CA SER A 4 -0.53 -5.32 12.20
C SER A 4 -0.81 -3.90 11.68
N LEU A 5 -0.87 -2.92 12.59
CA LEU A 5 -1.30 -1.54 12.33
C LEU A 5 -0.71 -0.94 11.04
N ARG A 6 0.55 -1.24 10.74
CA ARG A 6 1.28 -0.68 9.60
C ARG A 6 0.78 -1.12 8.23
N TYR A 7 -0.01 -2.17 8.18
CA TYR A 7 -0.61 -2.72 6.96
C TYR A 7 -2.09 -2.34 6.83
N MET A 8 -2.70 -1.82 7.89
CA MET A 8 -4.10 -1.44 7.87
C MET A 8 -4.30 -0.22 6.98
N ALA A 9 -5.37 -0.24 6.18
CA ALA A 9 -5.81 0.96 5.49
C ALA A 9 -6.21 2.06 6.51
N PRO A 10 -6.10 3.35 6.14
CA PRO A 10 -6.48 4.47 7.01
C PRO A 10 -7.86 4.32 7.65
N GLU A 11 -8.86 3.92 6.88
CA GLU A 11 -10.23 3.72 7.35
C GLU A 11 -10.35 2.58 8.36
N VAL A 12 -9.56 1.51 8.20
CA VAL A 12 -9.54 0.39 9.15
C VAL A 12 -8.88 0.78 10.46
N ALA A 13 -7.74 1.47 10.38
CA ALA A 13 -7.00 1.94 11.55
C ALA A 13 -7.78 2.99 12.35
N LEU A 14 -8.67 3.74 11.70
CA LEU A 14 -9.52 4.77 12.30
C LEU A 14 -10.94 4.29 12.65
N TYR A 15 -11.22 2.98 12.57
CA TYR A 15 -12.54 2.40 12.87
C TYR A 15 -13.69 2.96 12.01
N MET A 16 -13.38 3.36 10.79
CA MET A 16 -14.32 3.82 9.77
C MET A 16 -14.89 2.63 8.96
N PRO A 17 -15.94 2.83 8.14
CA PRO A 17 -16.53 1.76 7.35
C PRO A 17 -15.52 1.05 6.45
N TYR A 18 -15.48 -0.28 6.58
CA TYR A 18 -14.61 -1.16 5.79
C TYR A 18 -15.14 -1.38 4.38
N ASN A 19 -14.22 -1.47 3.40
CA ASN A 19 -14.53 -1.96 2.06
C ASN A 19 -13.40 -2.86 1.53
N ARG A 20 -13.65 -3.52 0.39
CA ARG A 20 -12.65 -4.40 -0.26
C ARG A 20 -11.39 -3.64 -0.72
N LYS A 21 -11.44 -2.31 -0.87
CA LYS A 21 -10.26 -1.49 -1.21
C LYS A 21 -9.29 -1.33 -0.03
N ALA A 22 -9.70 -1.65 1.20
CA ALA A 22 -8.79 -1.76 2.33
C ALA A 22 -7.77 -2.92 2.17
N GLU A 23 -8.18 -4.00 1.50
CA GLU A 23 -7.30 -5.13 1.19
C GLU A 23 -6.26 -4.75 0.14
N ALA A 24 -6.60 -3.89 -0.82
CA ALA A 24 -5.64 -3.35 -1.80
C ALA A 24 -4.53 -2.54 -1.12
N PHE A 25 -4.86 -1.72 -0.11
CA PHE A 25 -3.86 -0.99 0.69
C PHE A 25 -2.94 -1.96 1.47
N SER A 26 -3.55 -2.96 2.09
CA SER A 26 -2.83 -3.99 2.85
C SER A 26 -1.87 -4.77 1.95
N PHE A 27 -2.35 -5.21 0.79
CA PHE A 27 -1.55 -5.89 -0.23
C PHE A 27 -0.39 -5.01 -0.72
N THR A 28 -0.65 -3.73 -0.97
CA THR A 28 0.39 -2.78 -1.39
C THR A 28 1.50 -2.67 -0.35
N SER A 29 1.13 -2.63 0.93
CA SER A 29 2.08 -2.62 2.05
C SER A 29 2.90 -3.91 2.15
N VAL A 30 2.30 -5.06 1.83
CA VAL A 30 3.01 -6.35 1.71
C VAL A 30 3.94 -6.36 0.50
N LEU A 31 3.49 -5.90 -0.67
CA LEU A 31 4.31 -5.81 -1.88
C LEU A 31 5.55 -4.95 -1.64
N TYR A 32 5.38 -3.79 -0.99
CA TYR A 32 6.49 -2.95 -0.57
C TYR A 32 7.44 -3.70 0.37
N HIS A 33 6.92 -4.42 1.35
CA HIS A 33 7.75 -5.18 2.28
C HIS A 33 8.60 -6.23 1.54
N VAL A 34 8.00 -6.98 0.61
CA VAL A 34 8.70 -7.99 -0.18
C VAL A 34 9.80 -7.36 -1.04
N LEU A 35 9.48 -6.28 -1.78
CA LEU A 35 10.42 -5.67 -2.72
C LEU A 35 11.53 -4.87 -2.04
N SER A 36 11.22 -4.17 -0.94
CA SER A 36 12.20 -3.37 -0.20
C SER A 36 12.99 -4.18 0.83
N ARG A 37 12.50 -5.38 1.19
CA ARG A 37 12.95 -6.18 2.35
C ARG A 37 12.93 -5.39 3.66
N ARG A 38 12.08 -4.37 3.76
CA ARG A 38 11.93 -3.50 4.93
C ARG A 38 10.48 -3.47 5.35
N ARG A 39 10.23 -3.49 6.66
CA ARG A 39 8.87 -3.33 7.17
C ARG A 39 8.35 -1.94 6.79
N PRO A 40 7.13 -1.82 6.22
CA PRO A 40 6.55 -0.53 5.88
C PRO A 40 6.42 0.31 7.15
N PHE A 41 6.74 1.61 7.05
CA PHE A 41 6.63 2.59 8.14
C PHE A 41 7.39 2.23 9.42
N SER A 42 8.42 1.38 9.37
CA SER A 42 9.13 0.86 10.55
C SER A 42 9.66 1.91 11.53
N HIS A 43 9.90 3.15 11.05
CA HIS A 43 10.42 4.28 11.80
C HIS A 43 9.35 5.07 12.58
N LEU A 44 8.06 4.79 12.39
CA LEU A 44 6.96 5.50 13.05
C LEU A 44 6.47 4.75 14.29
N THR A 45 6.13 5.45 15.36
CA THR A 45 5.33 4.87 16.46
C THR A 45 3.88 4.65 15.99
N PRO A 46 3.05 3.88 16.72
CA PRO A 46 1.63 3.74 16.41
C PRO A 46 0.89 5.08 16.29
N GLU A 47 1.19 6.02 17.18
CA GLU A 47 0.57 7.36 17.21
C GLU A 47 0.97 8.15 15.97
N LEU A 48 2.25 8.15 15.62
CA LEU A 48 2.76 8.81 14.41
C LEU A 48 2.24 8.16 13.13
N TYR A 49 1.97 6.84 13.14
CA TYR A 49 1.35 6.17 12.02
C TYR A 49 -0.08 6.66 11.81
N LEU A 50 -0.89 6.69 12.86
CA LEU A 50 -2.26 7.22 12.79
C LEU A 50 -2.28 8.67 12.32
N ASP A 51 -1.37 9.49 12.82
CA ASP A 51 -1.31 10.91 12.47
C ASP A 51 -0.79 11.15 11.05
N ARG A 52 0.38 10.62 10.70
CA ARG A 52 1.05 10.96 9.44
C ARG A 52 0.57 10.12 8.25
N VAL A 53 0.15 8.87 8.49
CA VAL A 53 -0.24 7.94 7.42
C VAL A 53 -1.75 7.86 7.26
N CYS A 54 -2.49 7.69 8.38
CA CYS A 54 -3.94 7.51 8.30
C CYS A 54 -4.69 8.85 8.15
N ARG A 55 -4.28 9.88 8.89
CA ARG A 55 -4.85 11.25 8.77
C ARG A 55 -4.08 12.11 7.76
N GLY A 56 -2.80 11.81 7.55
CA GLY A 56 -1.96 12.45 6.54
C GLY A 56 -1.80 11.64 5.25
N ASP A 57 -0.82 12.05 4.46
CA ASP A 57 -0.48 11.50 3.14
C ASP A 57 0.92 10.87 3.11
N LEU A 58 1.57 10.69 4.27
CA LEU A 58 2.90 10.11 4.33
C LEU A 58 2.88 8.66 3.87
N ARG A 59 3.69 8.33 2.86
CA ARG A 59 3.90 6.98 2.31
C ARG A 59 5.36 6.58 2.37
N CYS A 60 5.63 5.28 2.22
CA CYS A 60 7.00 4.80 2.19
C CYS A 60 7.70 5.28 0.90
N PRO A 61 9.01 5.58 0.95
CA PRO A 61 9.76 5.98 -0.23
C PRO A 61 9.84 4.81 -1.22
N LEU A 62 9.53 5.06 -2.49
CA LEU A 62 9.60 4.04 -3.54
C LEU A 62 11.06 3.79 -3.94
N GLY A 63 11.41 2.52 -4.10
CA GLY A 63 12.72 2.10 -4.59
C GLY A 63 12.85 2.23 -6.11
N LYS A 64 14.02 1.87 -6.64
CA LYS A 64 14.25 1.73 -8.09
C LYS A 64 13.61 0.45 -8.61
N TRP A 65 12.28 0.47 -8.76
CA TRP A 65 11.47 -0.62 -9.34
C TRP A 65 10.88 -0.21 -10.69
N PRO A 66 10.34 -1.14 -11.50
CA PRO A 66 9.62 -0.76 -12.72
C PRO A 66 8.57 0.31 -12.47
N ALA A 67 8.39 1.23 -13.41
CA ALA A 67 7.50 2.39 -13.26
C ALA A 67 6.05 1.97 -12.95
N GLU A 68 5.62 0.84 -13.51
CA GLU A 68 4.33 0.20 -13.29
C GLU A 68 4.12 -0.14 -11.81
N VAL A 69 5.15 -0.72 -11.18
CA VAL A 69 5.11 -1.13 -9.78
C VAL A 69 5.10 0.09 -8.87
N GLN A 70 5.87 1.14 -9.22
CA GLN A 70 5.86 2.39 -8.47
C GLN A 70 4.49 3.09 -8.54
N ALA A 71 3.89 3.14 -9.74
CA ALA A 71 2.55 3.70 -9.94
C ALA A 71 1.48 2.90 -9.19
N LEU A 72 1.56 1.56 -9.27
CA LEU A 72 0.70 0.64 -8.51
C LEU A 72 0.80 0.91 -7.00
N MET A 73 2.00 1.03 -6.44
CA MET A 73 2.17 1.30 -5.01
C MET A 73 1.62 2.66 -4.62
N SER A 74 1.85 3.69 -5.43
CA SER A 74 1.32 5.04 -5.19
C SER A 74 -0.21 5.03 -5.14
N ALA A 75 -0.86 4.39 -6.12
CA ALA A 75 -2.31 4.28 -6.19
C ALA A 75 -2.90 3.38 -5.09
N GLY A 76 -2.25 2.23 -4.82
CA GLY A 76 -2.65 1.29 -3.77
C GLY A 76 -2.64 1.89 -2.36
N TRP A 77 -1.80 2.91 -2.15
CA TRP A 77 -1.71 3.66 -0.92
C TRP A 77 -2.53 4.95 -0.89
N ALA A 78 -3.40 5.23 -1.87
CA ALA A 78 -4.24 6.42 -1.83
C ALA A 78 -5.07 6.47 -0.52
N SER A 79 -5.17 7.65 0.11
CA SER A 79 -5.97 7.82 1.33
C SER A 79 -7.43 7.52 1.05
N GLU A 80 -7.94 8.04 -0.06
CA GLU A 80 -9.30 7.82 -0.54
C GLU A 80 -9.45 6.40 -1.14
N PRO A 81 -10.30 5.52 -0.57
CA PRO A 81 -10.44 4.14 -1.04
C PRO A 81 -10.86 4.01 -2.51
N SER A 82 -11.64 4.96 -3.05
CA SER A 82 -12.08 4.93 -4.45
C SER A 82 -10.95 5.15 -5.46
N GLN A 83 -9.84 5.76 -5.04
CA GLN A 83 -8.64 5.96 -5.87
C GLN A 83 -7.73 4.74 -5.93
N ARG A 84 -7.95 3.74 -5.06
CA ARG A 84 -7.14 2.53 -5.03
C ARG A 84 -7.56 1.60 -6.17
N PRO A 85 -6.61 0.89 -6.82
CA PRO A 85 -6.94 -0.12 -7.80
C PRO A 85 -7.70 -1.29 -7.16
N ASP A 86 -8.55 -1.96 -7.92
CA ASP A 86 -9.06 -3.28 -7.53
C ASP A 86 -8.04 -4.39 -7.86
N PHE A 87 -8.25 -5.59 -7.32
CA PHE A 87 -7.30 -6.68 -7.53
C PHE A 87 -7.14 -7.10 -8.99
N ALA A 88 -8.16 -6.95 -9.84
CA ALA A 88 -8.01 -7.26 -11.26
C ALA A 88 -7.03 -6.29 -11.93
N GLN A 89 -7.12 -5.00 -11.59
CA GLN A 89 -6.16 -3.98 -12.03
C GLN A 89 -4.76 -4.26 -11.46
N ILE A 90 -4.64 -4.61 -10.18
CA ILE A 90 -3.37 -4.93 -9.53
C ILE A 90 -2.67 -6.08 -10.27
N VAL A 91 -3.37 -7.19 -10.52
CA VAL A 91 -2.83 -8.36 -11.21
C VAL A 91 -2.36 -7.98 -12.62
N SER A 92 -3.19 -7.30 -13.40
CA SER A 92 -2.83 -6.89 -14.76
C SER A 92 -1.58 -6.00 -14.80
N ILE A 93 -1.40 -5.10 -13.83
CA ILE A 93 -0.20 -4.26 -13.74
C ILE A 93 1.03 -5.10 -13.39
N LEU A 94 0.90 -6.04 -12.46
CA LEU A 94 2.00 -6.92 -12.05
C LEU A 94 2.44 -7.87 -13.18
N GLU A 95 1.50 -8.42 -13.94
CA GLU A 95 1.79 -9.26 -15.11
C GLU A 95 2.57 -8.49 -16.16
N ARG A 96 2.13 -7.27 -16.52
CA ARG A 96 2.85 -6.39 -17.44
C ARG A 96 4.26 -6.03 -16.94
N ALA A 97 4.41 -5.80 -15.64
CA ALA A 97 5.71 -5.54 -15.05
C ALA A 97 6.62 -6.77 -15.13
N LEU A 98 6.08 -7.97 -14.95
CA LEU A 98 6.81 -9.23 -15.04
C LEU A 98 7.27 -9.51 -16.49
N GLU A 99 6.39 -9.32 -17.47
CA GLU A 99 6.71 -9.51 -18.90
C GLU A 99 7.93 -8.68 -19.32
N ARG A 100 8.03 -7.42 -18.87
CA ARG A 100 9.17 -6.54 -19.16
C ARG A 100 10.47 -6.93 -18.46
N LEU A 101 10.39 -7.67 -17.35
CA LEU A 101 11.57 -8.18 -16.66
C LEU A 101 12.07 -9.49 -17.29
N SER A 102 11.21 -10.20 -18.02
CA SER A 102 11.56 -11.42 -18.75
C SER A 102 12.03 -11.18 -20.19
N SER A 103 11.93 -9.96 -20.69
CA SER A 103 12.43 -9.54 -22.02
C SER A 103 13.82 -8.91 -21.93
#